data_AF-V6Z0M6-F1
#
_entry.id   AF-V6Z0M6-F1
#
_cell.length_a   1.000
_cell.length_b   1.000
_cell.length_c   1.000
_cell.angle_alpha   90.00
_cell.angle_beta   90.00
_cell.angle_gamma   90.00
#
_symmetry.space_group_name_H-M   'P 1'
#
loop_
_entity.id
_entity.type
_entity.pdbx_description
1 polymer ?
#
loop_
_entity_poly.entity_id
_entity_poly.type
_entity_poly.pdbx_seq_one_letter_code
_entity_poly.pdbx_strand_id
1 'polypeptide(L)' 'MKHYWTYSTLFQPTAQDIKLAILGYFTGSLWPCEVDVVEIHGTGYGVFVTYEGYFDKDDRLKKIARAVENDEL' A
#
# COMPACT_ATOMS: atom_id res chain seq x y z
N MET A 1 11.11 15.12 -1.26
CA MET A 1 11.65 14.21 -0.21
C MET A 1 11.08 12.83 -0.50
N LYS A 2 11.88 11.77 -0.42
CA LYS A 2 11.36 10.40 -0.61
C LYS A 2 10.80 9.90 0.72
N HIS A 3 9.56 9.41 0.68
CA HIS A 3 8.90 8.79 1.83
C HIS A 3 8.80 7.30 1.62
N TYR A 4 8.87 6.54 2.71
CA TYR A 4 8.79 5.09 2.73
C TYR A 4 7.69 4.68 3.70
N TRP A 5 6.84 3.75 3.28
CA TRP A 5 5.82 3.16 4.13
C TRP A 5 5.80 1.66 3.96
N THR A 6 5.71 0.95 5.09
CA THR A 6 5.71 -0.51 5.13
C THR A 6 4.53 -1.03 5.94
N TYR A 7 3.98 -2.15 5.48
CA TYR A 7 2.83 -2.81 6.09
C TYR A 7 2.84 -4.31 5.83
N SER A 8 2.39 -5.09 6.82
CA SER A 8 2.28 -6.53 6.71
C SER A 8 0.87 -7.01 7.05
N THR A 9 0.28 -7.87 6.23
CA THR A 9 -1.05 -8.47 6.47
C THR A 9 -1.02 -9.99 6.37
N LEU A 10 -1.81 -10.66 7.23
CA LEU A 10 -2.10 -12.11 7.18
C LEU A 10 -3.35 -12.43 6.36
N PHE A 11 -4.15 -11.41 6.01
CA PHE A 11 -5.34 -11.56 5.20
C PHE A 11 -4.93 -11.79 3.73
N GLN A 12 -5.71 -12.54 2.96
CA GLN A 12 -5.33 -12.98 1.60
C GLN A 12 -6.09 -12.28 0.45
N PRO A 13 -6.12 -10.93 0.34
CA PRO A 13 -6.30 -10.32 -0.97
C PRO A 13 -5.06 -10.62 -1.82
N THR A 14 -5.19 -10.59 -3.15
CA THR A 14 -4.02 -10.85 -3.98
C THR A 14 -3.03 -9.69 -3.86
N ALA A 15 -1.72 -9.98 -3.99
CA ALA A 15 -0.70 -8.93 -4.05
C ALA A 15 -1.01 -7.84 -5.10
N GLN A 16 -1.73 -8.22 -6.16
CA GLN A 16 -2.19 -7.33 -7.21
C GLN A 16 -3.30 -6.37 -6.73
N ASP A 17 -4.26 -6.83 -5.92
CA ASP A 17 -5.35 -5.98 -5.40
C ASP A 17 -4.80 -4.89 -4.48
N ILE A 18 -3.89 -5.28 -3.58
CA ILE A 18 -3.18 -4.34 -2.69
C ILE A 18 -2.43 -3.29 -3.51
N LYS A 19 -1.70 -3.73 -4.54
CA LYS A 19 -0.94 -2.85 -5.42
C LYS A 19 -1.85 -1.87 -6.17
N LEU A 20 -2.96 -2.35 -6.74
CA LEU A 20 -3.90 -1.52 -7.49
C LEU A 20 -4.61 -0.49 -6.61
N ALA A 21 -5.00 -0.84 -5.38
CA ALA A 21 -5.63 0.10 -4.46
C ALA A 21 -4.71 1.28 -4.11
N ILE A 22 -3.43 0.98 -3.86
CA ILE A 22 -2.41 2.01 -3.58
C ILE A 22 -2.17 2.86 -4.82
N LEU A 23 -1.94 2.24 -5.99
CA LEU A 23 -1.74 2.98 -7.25
C LEU A 23 -2.97 3.84 -7.63
N GLY A 24 -4.19 3.35 -7.39
CA GLY A 24 -5.43 4.08 -7.61
C GLY A 24 -5.53 5.36 -6.78
N TYR A 25 -5.06 5.32 -5.53
CA TYR A 25 -4.99 6.51 -4.68
C TYR A 25 -3.99 7.55 -5.21
N PHE A 26 -2.81 7.11 -5.66
CA PHE A 26 -1.77 8.02 -6.16
C PHE A 26 -2.09 8.58 -7.55
N THR A 27 -2.74 7.81 -8.42
CA THR A 27 -3.25 8.31 -9.72
C THR A 27 -4.33 9.38 -9.54
N GLY A 28 -5.25 9.20 -8.60
CA GLY A 28 -6.25 10.21 -8.25
C GLY A 28 -5.65 11.51 -7.69
N SER A 29 -4.39 11.49 -7.27
CA SER A 29 -3.70 12.65 -6.72
C SER A 29 -2.58 13.20 -7.62
N LEU A 30 -2.33 12.60 -8.79
CA LEU A 30 -1.29 12.96 -9.77
C LEU A 30 0.15 12.92 -9.21
N TRP A 31 0.40 12.08 -8.20
CA TRP A 31 1.74 11.94 -7.63
C TRP A 31 2.38 10.63 -8.10
N PRO A 32 3.65 10.66 -8.54
CA PRO A 32 4.37 9.44 -8.85
C PRO A 32 4.59 8.64 -7.56
N CYS A 33 4.25 7.34 -7.62
CA CYS A 33 4.60 6.38 -6.59
C CYS A 33 5.05 5.05 -7.20
N GLU A 34 5.87 4.35 -6.44
CA GLU A 34 6.29 2.98 -6.70
C GLU A 34 5.75 2.11 -5.57
N VAL A 35 5.19 0.96 -5.94
CA VAL A 35 4.56 0.02 -5.00
C VAL A 35 5.07 -1.39 -5.30
N ASP A 36 5.74 -1.96 -4.32
CA ASP A 36 6.19 -3.34 -4.31
C ASP A 36 5.44 -4.12 -3.22
N VAL A 37 4.84 -5.24 -3.62
CA VAL A 37 4.15 -6.15 -2.70
C VAL A 37 4.87 -7.49 -2.78
N VAL A 38 5.44 -7.93 -1.67
CA VAL A 38 6.27 -9.14 -1.57
C VAL A 38 5.57 -10.13 -0.67
N GLU A 39 5.37 -11.36 -1.15
CA GLU A 39 4.86 -12.44 -0.30
C GLU A 39 5.94 -12.85 0.71
N ILE A 40 5.61 -12.76 1.99
CA ILE A 40 6.45 -13.20 3.09
C ILE A 40 5.96 -14.59 3.47
N HIS A 41 6.73 -15.61 3.09
CA HIS A 41 6.39 -17.03 3.29
C HIS A 41 5.90 -17.29 4.72
N GLY A 42 4.64 -17.73 4.85
CA GLY A 42 4.01 -18.09 6.13
C GLY A 42 3.50 -16.92 6.99
N THR A 43 3.66 -15.68 6.52
CA THR A 43 3.28 -14.47 7.27
C THR A 43 2.36 -13.52 6.48
N GLY A 44 2.21 -13.74 5.16
CA GLY A 44 1.29 -13.01 4.29
C GLY A 44 2.03 -12.06 3.33
N TYR A 45 1.69 -10.76 3.30
CA TYR A 45 2.30 -9.81 2.34
C TYR A 45 3.00 -8.65 3.03
N GLY A 46 4.22 -8.32 2.60
CA GLY A 46 4.91 -7.07 2.91
C GLY A 46 4.73 -6.06 1.78
N VAL A 47 4.27 -4.86 2.10
CA VAL A 47 4.03 -3.77 1.15
C VAL A 47 5.08 -2.69 1.34
N PHE A 48 5.68 -2.23 0.25
CA PHE A 48 6.66 -1.14 0.22
C PHE A 48 6.15 -0.06 -0.72
N VAL A 49 5.91 1.13 -0.20
CA VAL A 49 5.47 2.28 -1.00
C VAL A 49 6.54 3.37 -0.95
N THR A 50 7.03 3.75 -2.12
CA THR A 50 7.90 4.91 -2.29
C THR A 50 7.14 5.99 -3.04
N TYR A 51 7.14 7.21 -2.52
CA TYR A 51 6.50 8.34 -3.21
C TYR A 51 7.29 9.63 -3.02
N GLU A 52 7.22 10.51 -4.02
CA GLU A 52 7.74 11.85 -3.93
C GLU A 52 6.64 12.81 -3.48
N GLY A 53 6.89 13.56 -2.42
CA GLY A 53 5.93 14.53 -1.92
C GLY A 53 6.51 15.46 -0.86
N TYR A 54 5.74 16.52 -0.59
CA TYR A 54 5.93 17.40 0.57
C TYR A 54 5.00 17.04 1.74
N PHE A 55 4.00 16.20 1.49
CA PHE A 55 2.98 15.82 2.45
C PHE A 55 3.04 14.33 2.72
N ASP A 56 3.06 13.98 4.00
CA ASP A 56 2.94 12.60 4.44
C ASP A 56 1.56 12.04 4.04
N LYS A 57 1.56 10.83 3.48
CA LYS A 57 0.35 10.10 3.05
C LYS A 57 -0.01 8.94 3.98
N ASP A 58 0.66 8.83 5.12
CA ASP A 58 0.49 7.75 6.10
C ASP A 58 -0.99 7.51 6.50
N ASP A 59 -1.77 8.57 6.75
CA ASP A 59 -3.20 8.44 7.09
C ASP A 59 -4.03 7.70 6.03
N ARG A 60 -3.70 7.86 4.75
CA ARG A 60 -4.40 7.21 3.64
C ARG A 60 -3.90 5.79 3.42
N LEU A 61 -2.60 5.58 3.53
CA LEU A 61 -2.00 4.25 3.46
C LEU A 61 -2.52 3.35 4.61
N LYS A 62 -2.68 3.90 5.81
CA LYS A 62 -3.35 3.23 6.95
C LYS A 62 -4.81 2.87 6.69
N LYS A 63 -5.55 3.69 5.93
CA LYS A 63 -6.93 3.36 5.55
C LYS A 63 -6.98 2.19 4.57
N ILE A 64 -6.07 2.17 3.59
CA ILE A 64 -5.93 1.04 2.67
C ILE A 64 -5.54 -0.22 3.45
N ALA A 65 -4.59 -0.13 4.37
CA ALA A 65 -4.20 -1.24 5.25
C ALA A 65 -5.40 -1.82 6.02
N ARG A 66 -6.23 -0.97 6.61
CA ARG A 66 -7.44 -1.40 7.32
C ARG A 66 -8.46 -2.06 6.39
N ALA A 67 -8.67 -1.52 5.19
CA ALA A 67 -9.56 -2.12 4.20
C ALA A 67 -9.07 -3.52 3.78
N VAL A 68 -7.76 -3.69 3.60
CA VAL A 68 -7.11 -4.98 3.34
C VAL A 68 -7.37 -5.99 4.46
N GLU A 69 -7.32 -5.55 5.73
CA GLU A 69 -7.55 -6.42 6.90
C GLU A 69 -9.00 -6.84 7.10
N ASN A 70 -9.94 -6.02 6.60
CA ASN A 70 -11.37 -6.21 6.80
C ASN A 70 -12.09 -6.83 5.59
N ASP A 71 -11.37 -7.18 4.52
CA ASP A 71 -11.95 -7.63 3.24
C ASP A 71 -12.84 -6.56 2.56
N GLU A 72 -12.47 -5.29 2.70
CA GLU A 72 -13.23 -4.12 2.22
C GLU A 72 -12.55 -3.39 1.04
N LEU A 73 -11.61 -4.07 0.36
CA LEU A 73 -10.84 -3.52 -0.76
C LEU A 73 -11.68 -3.32 -2.04
#